data_AF-A0A7K4PPQ9-F1
#
_entry.id   AF-A0A7K4PPQ9-F1
#
_cell.length_a   1.000
_cell.length_b   1.000
_cell.length_c   1.000
_cell.angle_alpha   90.00
_cell.angle_beta   90.00
_cell.angle_gamma   90.00
#
_symmetry.space_group_name_H-M   'P 1'
#
loop_
_entity.id
_entity.type
_entity.pdbx_description
1 polymer ?
#
loop_
_entity_poly.entity_id
_entity_poly.type
_entity_poly.pdbx_seq_one_letter_code
_entity_poly.pdbx_strand_id
1 'polypeptide(L)'
;VQDREQSQQHPLGSREAESSAELRASDNEEEPIDNNEYVTDGESLQSVISDIWPSGSLLCVICMSCYSQILQSGRLIVATMCGHVFCSECLPVAVETIGACPTCRVELTPDLYHPIYI
;
A
#
# COMPACT_ATOMS: atom_id res chain seq x y z
N VAL A 1 53.42 9.89 21.15
CA VAL A 1 53.79 10.91 22.15
C VAL A 1 53.26 12.27 21.68
N GLN A 2 53.28 13.26 22.57
CA GLN A 2 52.36 14.41 22.59
C GLN A 2 52.62 15.50 21.52
N ASP A 3 51.84 16.59 21.64
CA ASP A 3 52.00 17.95 21.06
C ASP A 3 51.38 18.22 19.66
N ARG A 4 50.66 19.35 19.41
CA ARG A 4 50.35 20.49 20.29
C ARG A 4 49.05 21.28 19.97
N GLU A 5 48.49 21.87 21.03
CA GLU A 5 47.45 22.91 21.20
C GLU A 5 47.16 23.92 20.07
N GLN A 6 45.87 24.28 19.85
CA GLN A 6 45.25 25.61 20.13
C GLN A 6 43.78 25.68 19.63
N SER A 7 42.80 26.09 20.47
CA SER A 7 42.17 27.43 20.56
C SER A 7 41.54 27.97 19.25
N GLN A 8 40.32 28.53 19.20
CA GLN A 8 39.29 28.85 20.23
C GLN A 8 37.91 29.00 19.48
N GLN A 9 36.77 29.53 19.95
CA GLN A 9 36.38 30.39 21.10
C GLN A 9 34.85 30.21 21.43
N HIS A 10 34.35 30.91 22.46
CA HIS A 10 32.92 31.13 22.77
C HIS A 10 32.73 32.46 23.52
N PRO A 11 31.57 33.13 23.40
CA PRO A 11 30.82 33.60 24.58
C PRO A 11 29.28 33.46 24.38
N LEU A 12 28.43 33.09 25.35
CA LEU A 12 28.17 33.56 26.73
C LEU A 12 27.48 34.92 26.84
N GLY A 13 26.27 34.94 27.43
CA GLY A 13 25.53 36.16 27.81
C GLY A 13 24.20 35.87 28.53
N SER A 14 24.16 36.16 29.84
CA SER A 14 23.05 36.45 30.79
C SER A 14 21.65 35.79 30.67
N ARG A 15 20.99 35.27 31.73
CA ARG A 15 20.52 35.91 33.01
C ARG A 15 19.41 36.97 32.76
N GLU A 16 18.24 37.02 33.42
CA GLU A 16 17.79 36.54 34.76
C GLU A 16 16.28 36.20 34.87
N ALA A 17 15.88 35.78 36.08
CA ALA A 17 14.59 35.97 36.76
C ALA A 17 13.40 35.02 36.48
N GLU A 18 12.96 34.39 37.58
CA GLU A 18 11.75 33.59 37.76
C GLU A 18 10.40 34.32 37.53
N SER A 19 9.37 33.54 37.18
CA SER A 19 7.97 33.83 37.55
C SER A 19 7.14 32.54 37.54
N SER A 20 6.24 32.38 38.51
CA SER A 20 5.50 31.13 38.76
C SER A 20 3.99 31.33 38.57
N ALA A 21 3.36 30.61 37.64
CA ALA A 21 1.91 30.47 37.59
C ALA A 21 1.44 29.17 36.87
N GLU A 22 0.85 28.28 37.67
CA GLU A 22 -0.39 27.52 37.40
C GLU A 22 -0.62 26.84 36.03
N LEU A 23 -0.52 25.51 36.09
CA LEU A 23 -1.53 24.53 35.65
C LEU A 23 -2.70 25.06 34.80
N ARG A 24 -2.86 24.48 33.60
CA ARG A 24 -4.18 24.12 33.08
C ARG A 24 -4.16 22.67 32.65
N ALA A 25 -5.03 21.87 33.23
CA ALA A 25 -5.41 20.60 32.64
C ALA A 25 -6.19 20.92 31.34
N SER A 26 -5.87 20.20 30.27
CA SER A 26 -6.71 20.13 29.09
C SER A 26 -7.43 18.79 29.14
N ASP A 27 -8.49 18.73 29.93
CA ASP A 27 -9.43 17.62 29.88
C ASP A 27 -10.07 17.62 28.48
N ASN A 28 -9.66 16.66 27.65
CA ASN A 28 -10.28 16.38 26.36
C ASN A 28 -10.62 14.89 26.33
N GLU A 29 -11.57 14.53 27.20
CA GLU A 29 -12.23 13.23 27.29
C GLU A 29 -13.07 13.00 26.01
N GLU A 30 -12.41 12.75 24.88
CA GLU A 30 -13.08 12.23 23.69
C GLU A 30 -13.34 10.73 23.89
N GLU A 31 -14.55 10.47 24.39
CA GLU A 31 -15.23 9.17 24.53
C GLU A 31 -15.04 8.26 23.30
N PRO A 32 -15.12 6.92 23.49
CA PRO A 32 -14.74 5.96 22.46
C PRO A 32 -15.56 6.08 21.17
N ILE A 33 -14.88 5.82 20.04
CA ILE A 33 -15.52 5.67 18.72
C ILE A 33 -16.29 4.34 18.67
N ASP A 34 -17.45 4.30 19.33
CA ASP A 34 -18.45 3.26 19.12
C ASP A 34 -19.40 3.69 18.00
N ASN A 35 -18.98 3.43 16.76
CA ASN A 35 -19.78 3.62 15.55
C ASN A 35 -19.50 2.48 14.55
N ASN A 36 -19.86 1.26 14.96
CA ASN A 36 -20.08 0.15 14.03
C ASN A 36 -21.35 -0.62 14.43
N GLU A 37 -22.49 0.07 14.42
CA GLU A 37 -23.79 -0.58 14.47
C GLU A 37 -23.96 -1.42 13.19
N TYR A 38 -23.88 -2.74 13.36
CA TYR A 38 -23.98 -3.69 12.26
C TYR A 38 -25.44 -3.92 11.85
N VAL A 39 -25.67 -3.93 10.53
CA VAL A 39 -26.93 -4.20 9.80
C VAL A 39 -27.90 -3.02 9.61
N THR A 40 -27.81 -2.39 8.44
CA THR A 40 -28.91 -2.18 7.46
C THR A 40 -28.27 -1.68 6.14
N ASP A 41 -28.88 -1.80 4.95
CA ASP A 41 -29.72 -2.88 4.42
C ASP A 41 -29.45 -3.00 2.91
N GLY A 42 -28.81 -4.10 2.46
CA GLY A 42 -28.59 -4.39 1.03
C GLY A 42 -27.80 -3.36 0.21
N GLU A 43 -27.21 -2.32 0.83
CA GLU A 43 -26.66 -1.18 0.10
C GLU A 43 -25.43 -1.55 -0.75
N SER A 44 -25.54 -1.25 -2.05
CA SER A 44 -24.73 -1.82 -3.12
C SER A 44 -23.22 -1.74 -2.90
N LEU A 45 -22.58 -2.91 -2.70
CA LEU A 45 -21.12 -3.10 -2.72
C LEU A 45 -20.43 -2.53 -3.98
N GLN A 46 -21.19 -2.23 -5.03
CA GLN A 46 -20.68 -1.69 -6.29
C GLN A 46 -20.24 -0.22 -6.18
N SER A 47 -20.78 0.56 -5.22
CA SER A 47 -20.35 1.96 -5.00
C SER A 47 -18.91 1.99 -4.49
N VAL A 48 -18.67 1.37 -3.33
CA VAL A 48 -17.35 1.32 -2.69
C VAL A 48 -16.28 0.69 -3.57
N ILE A 49 -16.62 -0.30 -4.40
CA ILE A 49 -15.68 -0.88 -5.37
C ILE A 49 -15.35 0.12 -6.49
N SER A 50 -16.30 0.93 -6.95
CA SER A 50 -16.09 1.91 -8.03
C SER A 50 -15.18 3.07 -7.61
N ASP A 51 -15.25 3.49 -6.35
CA ASP A 51 -14.39 4.54 -5.79
C ASP A 51 -12.96 4.03 -5.51
N ILE A 52 -12.80 2.73 -5.19
CA ILE A 52 -11.51 2.09 -4.95
C ILE A 52 -10.79 1.70 -6.26
N TRP A 53 -11.55 1.20 -7.24
CA TRP A 53 -11.06 0.77 -8.55
C TRP A 53 -11.89 1.42 -9.67
N PRO A 54 -11.42 2.54 -10.26
CA PRO A 54 -12.14 3.18 -11.36
C PRO A 54 -12.24 2.21 -12.55
N SER A 55 -13.48 2.03 -13.02
CA SER A 55 -13.87 1.05 -14.04
C SER A 55 -12.96 1.07 -15.28
N GLY A 56 -12.04 0.11 -15.36
CA GLY A 56 -11.01 0.03 -16.41
C GLY A 56 -9.57 -0.14 -15.88
N SER A 57 -9.32 0.03 -14.58
CA SER A 57 -8.00 -0.25 -13.99
C SER A 57 -7.66 -1.74 -14.04
N LEU A 58 -6.57 -2.12 -14.72
CA LEU A 58 -6.05 -3.50 -14.66
C LEU A 58 -5.56 -3.83 -13.24
N LEU A 59 -5.92 -5.02 -12.74
CA LEU A 59 -5.48 -5.55 -11.45
C LEU A 59 -5.17 -7.05 -11.55
N CYS A 60 -4.18 -7.51 -10.79
CA CYS A 60 -3.89 -8.94 -10.67
C CYS A 60 -4.75 -9.53 -9.55
N VAL A 61 -5.73 -10.38 -9.89
CA VAL A 61 -6.69 -10.96 -8.93
C VAL A 61 -6.07 -11.86 -7.85
N ILE A 62 -4.78 -12.20 -7.97
CA ILE A 62 -4.06 -13.08 -7.02
C ILE A 62 -3.40 -12.26 -5.91
N CYS A 63 -2.68 -11.18 -6.25
CA CYS A 63 -2.00 -10.31 -5.27
C CYS A 63 -2.73 -8.97 -5.03
N MET A 64 -3.90 -8.78 -5.64
CA MET A 64 -4.77 -7.59 -5.57
C MET A 64 -4.08 -6.27 -5.95
N SER A 65 -2.88 -6.32 -6.53
CA SER A 65 -2.14 -5.14 -6.99
C SER A 65 -2.73 -4.58 -8.28
N CYS A 66 -2.87 -3.25 -8.37
CA CYS A 66 -3.30 -2.57 -9.59
C CYS A 66 -2.12 -2.22 -10.53
N TYR A 67 -2.43 -1.81 -11.76
CA TYR A 67 -1.46 -1.51 -12.84
C TYR A 67 -0.24 -0.70 -12.37
N SER A 68 -0.47 0.44 -11.69
CA SER A 68 0.59 1.33 -11.22
C SER A 68 1.49 0.67 -10.17
N GLN A 69 0.92 -0.09 -9.23
CA GLN A 69 1.67 -0.83 -8.21
C GLN A 69 2.50 -1.96 -8.82
N ILE A 70 1.97 -2.65 -9.83
CA ILE A 70 2.67 -3.72 -10.58
C ILE A 70 3.89 -3.13 -11.29
N LEU A 71 3.72 -2.04 -12.05
CA LEU A 71 4.84 -1.39 -12.74
C LEU A 71 5.86 -0.75 -11.79
N GLN A 72 5.42 -0.10 -10.71
CA GLN A 72 6.32 0.50 -9.70
C GLN A 72 7.18 -0.55 -8.96
N SER A 73 6.71 -1.79 -8.87
CA SER A 73 7.50 -2.92 -8.34
C SER A 73 8.38 -3.60 -9.38
N GLY A 74 8.48 -3.05 -10.61
CA GLY A 74 9.28 -3.61 -11.71
C GLY A 74 8.68 -4.86 -12.35
N ARG A 75 7.43 -5.19 -12.03
CA ARG A 75 6.72 -6.38 -12.50
C ARG A 75 5.95 -6.07 -13.77
N LEU A 76 5.73 -7.07 -14.62
CA LEU A 76 4.99 -6.91 -15.87
C LEU A 76 3.53 -7.33 -15.71
N ILE A 77 2.66 -6.76 -16.54
CA ILE A 77 1.33 -7.32 -16.79
C ILE A 77 1.47 -8.44 -17.81
N VAL A 78 0.83 -9.58 -17.54
CA VAL A 78 0.76 -10.74 -18.43
C VAL A 78 -0.69 -11.08 -18.76
N ALA A 79 -0.95 -11.40 -20.02
CA ALA A 79 -2.24 -11.87 -20.51
C ALA A 79 -2.15 -13.33 -20.93
N THR A 80 -3.17 -14.11 -20.58
CA THR A 80 -3.36 -15.49 -21.02
C THR A 80 -4.05 -15.53 -22.38
N MET A 81 -3.83 -16.60 -23.17
CA MET A 81 -4.54 -16.82 -24.43
C MET A 81 -6.08 -16.92 -24.27
N CYS A 82 -6.56 -17.20 -23.06
CA CYS A 82 -7.99 -17.18 -22.71
C CYS A 82 -8.51 -15.80 -22.24
N GLY A 83 -7.73 -14.73 -22.39
CA GLY A 83 -8.13 -13.33 -22.18
C GLY A 83 -7.98 -12.79 -20.75
N HIS A 84 -7.59 -13.61 -19.78
CA HIS A 84 -7.44 -13.18 -18.38
C HIS A 84 -6.05 -12.61 -18.09
N VAL A 85 -5.99 -11.59 -17.23
CA VAL A 85 -4.83 -10.73 -16.99
C VAL A 85 -4.34 -10.83 -15.55
N PHE A 86 -3.02 -10.89 -15.37
CA PHE A 86 -2.34 -11.09 -14.09
C PHE A 86 -1.01 -10.31 -14.06
N CYS A 87 -0.25 -10.37 -12.96
CA CYS A 87 1.14 -9.92 -12.92
C CYS A 87 2.12 -11.09 -13.19
N SER A 88 3.34 -10.75 -13.62
CA SER A 88 4.38 -11.70 -14.01
C SER A 88 4.91 -12.62 -12.91
N GLU A 89 4.64 -12.32 -11.64
CA GLU A 89 5.03 -13.19 -10.50
C GLU A 89 3.94 -14.22 -10.16
N CYS A 90 2.67 -13.80 -10.14
CA CYS A 90 1.60 -14.65 -9.64
C CYS A 90 1.11 -15.68 -10.66
N LEU A 91 1.16 -15.38 -11.96
CA LEU A 91 0.68 -16.30 -12.99
C LEU A 91 1.55 -17.57 -13.12
N PRO A 92 2.91 -17.50 -13.17
CA PRO A 92 3.73 -18.70 -13.26
C PRO A 92 3.50 -19.65 -12.08
N VAL A 93 3.47 -19.14 -10.85
CA VAL A 93 3.22 -19.95 -9.63
C VAL A 93 1.84 -20.62 -9.68
N ALA A 94 0.82 -19.93 -10.19
CA ALA A 94 -0.51 -20.51 -10.35
C ALA A 94 -0.57 -21.58 -11.47
N VAL A 95 0.19 -21.41 -12.54
CA VAL A 95 0.35 -22.41 -13.61
C VAL A 95 1.10 -23.65 -13.10
N GLU A 96 2.19 -23.47 -12.36
CA GLU A 96 2.96 -24.57 -11.75
C GLU A 96 2.17 -25.38 -10.72
N THR A 97 1.21 -24.75 -10.02
CA THR A 97 0.42 -25.41 -8.96
C THR A 97 -0.94 -25.94 -9.40
N ILE A 98 -1.55 -25.38 -10.47
CA ILE A 98 -2.93 -25.71 -10.90
C ILE A 98 -2.97 -26.22 -12.35
N GLY A 99 -2.04 -25.84 -13.22
CA GLY A 99 -2.05 -26.17 -14.65
C GLY A 99 -3.17 -25.51 -15.47
N ALA A 100 -3.87 -24.53 -14.89
CA ALA A 100 -5.06 -23.90 -15.48
C ALA A 100 -5.16 -22.41 -15.11
N CYS A 101 -5.88 -21.64 -15.92
CA CYS A 101 -6.13 -20.23 -15.68
C CYS A 101 -6.91 -20.02 -14.37
N PRO A 102 -6.42 -19.22 -13.40
CA PRO A 102 -7.07 -19.01 -12.11
C PRO A 102 -8.52 -18.49 -12.18
N THR A 103 -8.86 -17.74 -13.23
CA THR A 103 -10.21 -17.15 -13.38
C THR A 103 -11.21 -18.10 -14.05
N CYS A 104 -10.89 -18.69 -15.20
CA CYS A 104 -11.83 -19.50 -16.00
C CYS A 104 -11.54 -21.01 -16.05
N ARG A 105 -10.44 -21.47 -15.46
CA ARG A 105 -10.01 -22.89 -15.38
C ARG A 105 -9.76 -23.60 -16.72
N VAL A 106 -9.62 -22.85 -17.82
CA VAL A 106 -9.05 -23.37 -19.08
C VAL A 106 -7.60 -23.81 -18.82
N GLU A 107 -7.19 -24.95 -19.36
CA GLU A 107 -5.81 -25.46 -19.25
C GLU A 107 -4.80 -24.40 -19.74
N LEU A 108 -3.71 -24.24 -18.99
CA LEU A 108 -2.77 -23.14 -19.19
C LEU A 108 -1.34 -23.62 -18.92
N THR A 109 -0.51 -23.61 -19.95
CA THR A 109 0.94 -23.89 -19.89
C THR A 109 1.75 -22.60 -19.97
N PRO A 110 3.07 -22.62 -19.68
CA PRO A 110 3.93 -21.43 -19.79
C PRO A 110 3.90 -20.72 -21.15
N ASP A 111 3.68 -21.47 -22.24
CA ASP A 111 3.62 -20.96 -23.62
C ASP A 111 2.29 -20.25 -23.96
N LEU A 112 1.27 -20.38 -23.10
CA LEU A 112 -0.10 -19.89 -23.32
C LEU A 112 -0.40 -18.57 -22.60
N TYR A 113 0.63 -17.86 -22.15
CA TYR A 113 0.54 -16.46 -21.71
C TYR A 113 1.77 -15.65 -22.14
N HIS A 114 1.62 -14.33 -22.25
CA HIS A 114 2.71 -13.43 -22.61
C HIS A 114 2.57 -12.06 -21.91
N PRO A 115 3.67 -11.29 -21.74
CA PRO A 115 3.58 -9.90 -21.35
C PRO A 115 2.72 -9.07 -22.31
N ILE A 116 2.06 -8.05 -21.78
CA ILE A 116 1.36 -7.02 -22.58
C ILE A 116 1.78 -5.62 -22.13
N TYR A 117 1.71 -4.67 -23.07
CA TYR A 117 2.08 -3.27 -22.88
C TYR A 117 0.94 -2.41 -23.45
N ILE A 118 0.50 -1.41 -22.67
CA ILE A 118 -0.62 -0.50 -22.97
C ILE A 118 -0.28 0.94 -22.57
#